data_AF-A0A820II32-F1
#
_entry.id   AF-A0A820II32-F1
#
_cell.length_a   1.000
_cell.length_b   1.000
_cell.length_c   1.000
_cell.angle_alpha   90.00
_cell.angle_beta   90.00
_cell.angle_gamma   90.00
#
_symmetry.space_group_name_H-M   'P 1'
#
loop_
_entity.id
_entity.type
_entity.pdbx_description
1 polymer ?
#
loop_
_entity_poly.entity_id
_entity_poly.type
_entity_poly.pdbx_seq_one_letter_code
_entity_poly.pdbx_strand_id
1 'polypeptide(L)'
;DIDYMDAEKDFTIDPINYRGLKEYFDQLNNDGMRTIVILDPGTIDDQRYYAPTIEGIQEDVFIKWEDGQLMKGACWPGEVFFPDFLTNRTQAWWIRWIKNFQRANLTFDGLWIDMNEPALFDTNDEKPWNSLETGSNHTLKCPFNRFDDHPYRTKAAFGYDGGLSKPSRLSDRTLCMSAQQGEIDIRTGKPKYRHYDVHNLYGWSQTKPTLDAMQQVTGKRSLVLPRSTFVGSGQWSGHWLGDNG
;
A
#
# COMPACT_ATOMS: atom_id res chain seq x y z
N ASP A 1 -11.75 9.16 -6.85
CA ASP A 1 -11.08 8.09 -6.12
C ASP A 1 -9.82 7.74 -6.90
N ILE A 2 -9.40 6.47 -6.96
CA ILE A 2 -8.36 5.95 -7.86
C ILE A 2 -8.65 6.24 -9.34
N ASP A 3 -9.88 6.63 -9.71
CA ASP A 3 -10.29 6.97 -11.07
C ASP A 3 -9.35 7.96 -11.77
N TYR A 4 -8.73 8.88 -11.01
CA TYR A 4 -7.84 9.88 -11.61
C TYR A 4 -6.55 9.28 -12.15
N MET A 5 -6.17 8.10 -11.68
CA MET A 5 -4.91 7.43 -12.01
C MET A 5 -5.02 6.75 -13.39
N ASP A 6 -3.91 6.71 -14.12
CA ASP A 6 -3.80 5.91 -15.35
C ASP A 6 -3.77 4.44 -14.96
N ALA A 7 -4.83 3.68 -15.27
CA ALA A 7 -5.00 2.26 -14.93
C ALA A 7 -4.68 1.97 -13.44
N GLU A 8 -5.24 2.80 -12.55
CA GLU A 8 -5.15 2.62 -11.09
C GLU A 8 -3.70 2.60 -10.55
N LYS A 9 -2.73 3.12 -11.31
CA LYS A 9 -1.33 3.22 -10.89
C LYS A 9 -1.11 4.50 -10.09
N ASP A 10 -0.59 4.39 -8.88
CA ASP A 10 -0.17 5.56 -8.08
C ASP A 10 0.74 6.51 -8.87
N PHE A 11 0.77 7.78 -8.47
CA PHE A 11 1.66 8.78 -9.08
C PHE A 11 1.48 8.98 -10.59
N THR A 12 0.31 8.64 -11.13
CA THR A 12 -0.07 8.90 -12.52
C THR A 12 -1.37 9.68 -12.61
N ILE A 13 -1.70 10.19 -13.80
CA ILE A 13 -2.99 10.79 -14.12
C ILE A 13 -3.45 10.18 -15.44
N ASP A 14 -4.69 9.71 -15.52
CA ASP A 14 -5.30 9.20 -16.75
C ASP A 14 -5.28 10.32 -17.82
N PRO A 15 -4.56 10.14 -18.94
CA PRO A 15 -4.38 11.19 -19.94
C PRO A 15 -5.63 11.45 -20.80
N ILE A 16 -6.63 10.56 -20.73
CA ILE A 16 -7.88 10.61 -21.49
C ILE A 16 -9.00 11.18 -20.61
N ASN A 17 -9.33 10.49 -19.52
CA ASN A 17 -10.50 10.80 -18.70
C ASN A 17 -10.25 11.98 -17.74
N TYR A 18 -9.01 12.18 -17.33
CA TYR A 18 -8.61 13.22 -16.36
C TYR A 18 -7.66 14.25 -16.98
N ARG A 19 -7.75 14.44 -18.31
CA ARG A 19 -7.03 15.51 -19.00
C ARG A 19 -7.46 16.87 -18.46
N GLY A 20 -6.52 17.66 -17.97
CA GLY A 20 -6.80 18.99 -17.40
C GLY A 20 -7.01 19.00 -15.88
N LEU A 21 -6.86 17.85 -15.21
CA LEU A 21 -7.07 17.73 -13.77
C LEU A 21 -6.14 18.66 -12.98
N LYS A 22 -4.90 18.84 -13.42
CA LYS A 22 -3.94 19.73 -12.79
C LYS A 22 -4.44 21.17 -12.79
N GLU A 23 -4.86 21.67 -13.95
CA GLU A 23 -5.39 23.03 -14.12
C GLU A 23 -6.65 23.24 -13.29
N TYR A 24 -7.51 22.21 -13.22
CA TYR A 24 -8.71 22.25 -12.38
C TYR A 24 -8.36 22.34 -10.88
N PHE A 25 -7.39 21.56 -10.40
CA PHE A 25 -6.95 21.62 -9.01
C PHE A 25 -6.26 22.96 -8.68
N ASP A 26 -5.47 23.51 -9.60
CA ASP A 26 -4.86 24.82 -9.45
C ASP A 26 -5.94 25.93 -9.37
N GLN A 27 -7.01 25.83 -10.17
CA GLN A 27 -8.16 26.73 -10.08
C GLN A 27 -8.86 26.61 -8.71
N LEU A 28 -9.16 25.39 -8.26
CA LEU A 28 -9.77 25.15 -6.94
C LEU A 28 -8.94 25.76 -5.81
N ASN A 29 -7.61 25.62 -5.86
CA ASN A 29 -6.73 26.20 -4.85
C ASN A 29 -6.77 27.73 -4.86
N ASN A 30 -6.79 28.35 -6.05
CA ASN A 30 -6.92 29.81 -6.21
C ASN A 30 -8.27 30.34 -5.69
N ASP A 31 -9.33 29.54 -5.80
CA ASP A 31 -10.66 29.84 -5.28
C ASP A 31 -10.79 29.57 -3.77
N GLY A 32 -9.68 29.18 -3.11
CA GLY A 32 -9.60 28.96 -1.66
C GLY A 32 -10.01 27.55 -1.21
N MET A 33 -10.30 26.64 -2.15
CA MET A 33 -10.59 25.24 -1.86
C MET A 33 -9.30 24.46 -1.58
N ARG A 34 -9.46 23.28 -0.98
CA ARG A 34 -8.36 22.35 -0.69
C ARG A 34 -8.71 20.99 -1.27
N THR A 35 -7.71 20.29 -1.81
CA THR A 35 -7.90 18.98 -2.45
C THR A 35 -7.15 17.90 -1.68
N ILE A 36 -7.76 16.72 -1.62
CA ILE A 36 -7.18 15.50 -1.06
C ILE A 36 -7.25 14.46 -2.17
N VAL A 37 -6.17 13.71 -2.35
CA VAL A 37 -6.11 12.58 -3.30
C VAL A 37 -5.80 11.29 -2.57
N ILE A 38 -6.27 10.18 -3.14
CA ILE A 38 -5.98 8.84 -2.64
C ILE A 38 -4.63 8.36 -3.14
N LEU A 39 -3.92 7.57 -2.35
CA LEU A 39 -2.79 6.74 -2.77
C LEU A 39 -2.92 5.38 -2.09
N ASP A 40 -2.62 4.33 -2.83
CA ASP A 40 -2.54 2.98 -2.28
C ASP A 40 -1.07 2.60 -2.00
N PRO A 41 -0.81 1.57 -1.19
CA PRO A 41 0.55 1.07 -1.01
C PRO A 41 0.99 0.13 -2.13
N GLY A 42 0.05 -0.51 -2.85
CA GLY A 42 0.34 -1.54 -3.85
C GLY A 42 0.91 -0.94 -5.13
N THR A 43 2.20 -1.14 -5.39
CA THR A 43 2.88 -0.64 -6.59
C THR A 43 2.85 -1.68 -7.71
N ILE A 44 2.31 -1.34 -8.89
CA ILE A 44 2.18 -2.27 -10.03
C ILE A 44 3.51 -2.95 -10.42
N ASP A 45 3.49 -4.24 -10.77
CA ASP A 45 4.65 -4.96 -11.30
C ASP A 45 4.90 -4.61 -12.78
N ASP A 46 5.35 -3.39 -13.02
CA ASP A 46 5.93 -2.95 -14.30
C ASP A 46 7.39 -2.54 -14.11
N GLN A 47 8.27 -3.51 -14.27
CA GLN A 47 9.73 -3.35 -14.11
C GLN A 47 10.40 -2.75 -15.36
N ARG A 48 9.63 -2.37 -16.38
CA ARG A 48 10.16 -1.92 -17.66
C ARG A 48 9.89 -0.45 -17.95
N TYR A 49 8.71 0.05 -17.59
CA TYR A 49 8.27 1.39 -17.94
C TYR A 49 7.80 2.23 -16.75
N TYR A 50 7.49 1.61 -15.62
CA TYR A 50 6.95 2.32 -14.47
C TYR A 50 8.04 2.62 -13.42
N ALA A 51 8.45 3.88 -13.40
CA ALA A 51 9.58 4.35 -12.60
C ALA A 51 9.47 4.06 -11.09
N PRO A 52 8.31 4.18 -10.41
CA PRO A 52 8.21 3.82 -9.00
C PRO A 52 8.63 2.37 -8.72
N THR A 53 8.23 1.43 -9.57
CA THR A 53 8.63 0.01 -9.45
C THR A 53 10.10 -0.20 -9.76
N ILE A 54 10.59 0.40 -10.84
CA ILE A 54 12.00 0.28 -11.23
C ILE A 54 12.93 0.81 -10.13
N GLU A 55 12.66 2.03 -9.63
CA GLU A 55 13.44 2.64 -8.55
C GLU A 55 13.25 1.87 -7.23
N GLY A 56 12.04 1.40 -6.93
CA GLY A 56 11.76 0.65 -5.70
C GLY A 56 12.52 -0.69 -5.65
N ILE A 57 12.65 -1.38 -6.78
CA ILE A 57 13.47 -2.60 -6.89
C ILE A 57 14.95 -2.26 -6.71
N GLN A 58 15.43 -1.18 -7.34
CA GLN A 58 16.84 -0.74 -7.24
C GLN A 58 17.21 -0.32 -5.81
N GLU A 59 16.29 0.33 -5.10
CA GLU A 59 16.47 0.82 -3.72
C GLU A 59 16.06 -0.22 -2.66
N ASP A 60 15.69 -1.44 -3.08
CA ASP A 60 15.33 -2.55 -2.19
C ASP A 60 14.17 -2.23 -1.22
N VAL A 61 13.14 -1.53 -1.69
CA VAL A 61 12.07 -0.99 -0.83
C VAL A 61 10.91 -1.97 -0.61
N PHE A 62 10.79 -3.00 -1.45
CA PHE A 62 9.65 -3.90 -1.46
C PHE A 62 9.82 -5.10 -0.53
N ILE A 63 8.69 -5.58 0.00
CA ILE A 63 8.60 -6.76 0.85
C ILE A 63 8.96 -8.02 0.05
N LYS A 64 9.70 -8.92 0.70
CA LYS A 64 10.28 -10.12 0.08
C LYS A 64 9.93 -11.40 0.82
N TRP A 65 10.04 -12.52 0.11
CA TRP A 65 10.08 -13.87 0.66
C TRP A 65 11.38 -14.11 1.46
N GLU A 66 11.43 -15.21 2.21
CA GLU A 66 12.63 -15.59 3.00
C GLU A 66 13.87 -15.88 2.12
N ASP A 67 13.68 -16.19 0.84
CA ASP A 67 14.74 -16.40 -0.14
C ASP A 67 15.19 -15.12 -0.86
N GLY A 68 14.58 -13.97 -0.54
CA GLY A 68 14.91 -12.66 -1.10
C GLY A 68 14.16 -12.29 -2.39
N GLN A 69 13.31 -13.17 -2.92
CA GLN A 69 12.46 -12.83 -4.06
C GLN A 69 11.35 -11.85 -3.66
N LEU A 70 10.93 -10.97 -4.58
CA LEU A 70 9.84 -10.03 -4.35
C LEU A 70 8.52 -10.76 -4.08
N MET A 71 7.78 -10.32 -3.06
CA MET A 71 6.45 -10.85 -2.78
C MET A 71 5.41 -10.14 -3.64
N LYS A 72 4.88 -10.85 -4.63
CA LYS A 72 3.89 -10.34 -5.57
C LYS A 72 2.47 -10.72 -5.15
N GLY A 73 1.61 -9.73 -5.01
CA GLY A 73 0.16 -9.91 -4.81
C GLY A 73 -0.65 -9.35 -5.97
N ALA A 74 -1.96 -9.17 -5.74
CA ALA A 74 -2.88 -8.52 -6.66
C ALA A 74 -3.68 -7.42 -5.94
N CYS A 75 -3.88 -6.27 -6.58
CA CYS A 75 -4.71 -5.17 -6.12
C CYS A 75 -5.36 -4.46 -7.32
N TRP A 76 -5.75 -3.19 -7.18
CA TRP A 76 -6.42 -2.40 -8.21
C TRP A 76 -5.73 -2.44 -9.59
N PRO A 77 -4.43 -2.10 -9.71
CA PRO A 77 -3.76 -2.09 -11.02
C PRO A 77 -3.34 -3.49 -11.52
N GLY A 78 -3.77 -4.57 -10.86
CA GLY A 78 -3.35 -5.94 -11.15
C GLY A 78 -2.24 -6.43 -10.24
N GLU A 79 -1.20 -7.02 -10.81
CA GLU A 79 -0.07 -7.57 -10.05
C GLU A 79 0.73 -6.45 -9.39
N VAL A 80 0.99 -6.55 -8.08
CA VAL A 80 1.61 -5.49 -7.29
C VAL A 80 2.68 -6.00 -6.32
N PHE A 81 3.61 -5.12 -5.97
CA PHE A 81 4.53 -5.24 -4.84
C PHE A 81 4.14 -4.27 -3.72
N PHE A 82 4.37 -4.66 -2.48
CA PHE A 82 4.10 -3.82 -1.30
C PHE A 82 5.41 -3.28 -0.72
N PRO A 83 5.54 -1.95 -0.53
CA PRO A 83 6.70 -1.34 0.13
C PRO A 83 6.78 -1.71 1.61
N ASP A 84 7.99 -1.87 2.12
CA ASP A 84 8.31 -2.10 3.53
C ASP A 84 8.58 -0.77 4.27
N PHE A 85 7.52 -0.14 4.77
CA PHE A 85 7.58 1.17 5.43
C PHE A 85 8.31 1.15 6.79
N LEU A 86 8.73 -0.02 7.30
CA LEU A 86 9.57 -0.12 8.49
C LEU A 86 11.04 0.24 8.23
N THR A 87 11.42 0.44 6.97
CA THR A 87 12.79 0.79 6.59
C THR A 87 12.92 2.26 6.22
N ASN A 88 14.08 2.85 6.54
CA ASN A 88 14.37 4.25 6.21
C ASN A 88 14.45 4.47 4.69
N ARG A 89 14.92 3.46 3.94
CA ARG A 89 15.02 3.52 2.47
C ARG A 89 13.64 3.63 1.82
N THR A 90 12.68 2.82 2.26
CA THR A 90 11.29 2.91 1.76
C THR A 90 10.64 4.24 2.13
N GLN A 91 10.85 4.73 3.36
CA GLN A 91 10.33 6.03 3.76
C GLN A 91 10.89 7.16 2.89
N ALA A 92 12.19 7.13 2.58
CA ALA A 92 12.82 8.12 1.70
C ALA A 92 12.30 8.03 0.25
N TRP A 93 12.16 6.82 -0.28
CA TRP A 93 11.56 6.57 -1.60
C TRP A 93 10.13 7.09 -1.69
N TRP A 94 9.29 6.78 -0.71
CA TRP A 94 7.89 7.20 -0.66
C TRP A 94 7.73 8.73 -0.58
N ILE A 95 8.50 9.36 0.31
CA ILE A 95 8.54 10.82 0.45
C ILE A 95 8.95 11.48 -0.86
N ARG A 96 9.93 10.91 -1.56
CA ARG A 96 10.42 11.43 -2.85
C ARG A 96 9.34 11.36 -3.92
N TRP A 97 8.64 10.23 -4.05
CA TRP A 97 7.57 10.05 -5.04
C TRP A 97 6.38 10.98 -4.79
N ILE A 98 5.91 11.10 -3.55
CA ILE A 98 4.85 12.06 -3.19
C ILE A 98 5.27 13.49 -3.56
N LYS A 99 6.49 13.90 -3.19
CA LYS A 99 6.98 15.27 -3.48
C LYS A 99 7.08 15.54 -4.97
N ASN A 100 7.57 14.58 -5.74
CA ASN A 100 7.73 14.71 -7.18
C ASN A 100 6.36 14.80 -7.86
N PHE A 101 5.45 13.87 -7.54
CA PHE A 101 4.11 13.86 -8.10
C PHE A 101 3.33 15.14 -7.77
N GLN A 102 3.39 15.60 -6.52
CA GLN A 102 2.72 16.84 -6.15
C GLN A 102 3.24 18.03 -6.95
N ARG A 103 4.57 18.20 -7.01
CA ARG A 103 5.19 19.36 -7.66
C ARG A 103 5.04 19.37 -9.18
N ALA A 104 5.20 18.22 -9.82
CA ALA A 104 5.27 18.12 -11.26
C ALA A 104 3.92 17.85 -11.91
N ASN A 105 3.01 17.12 -11.23
CA ASN A 105 1.83 16.56 -11.87
C ASN A 105 0.52 17.08 -11.28
N LEU A 106 0.35 17.11 -9.96
CA LEU A 106 -0.94 17.44 -9.34
C LEU A 106 -0.80 18.16 -8.00
N THR A 107 -1.30 19.38 -7.88
CA THR A 107 -1.26 20.13 -6.60
C THR A 107 -2.37 19.65 -5.66
N PHE A 108 -2.03 19.03 -4.53
CA PHE A 108 -2.97 18.62 -3.49
C PHE A 108 -2.50 19.00 -2.09
N ASP A 109 -3.45 19.16 -1.15
CA ASP A 109 -3.22 19.70 0.20
C ASP A 109 -3.24 18.63 1.30
N GLY A 110 -3.71 17.42 0.99
CA GLY A 110 -3.71 16.27 1.90
C GLY A 110 -3.73 14.94 1.15
N LEU A 111 -3.50 13.86 1.90
CA LEU A 111 -3.49 12.50 1.35
C LEU A 111 -4.45 11.59 2.10
N TRP A 112 -5.18 10.80 1.32
CA TRP A 112 -5.92 9.64 1.78
C TRP A 112 -5.06 8.42 1.44
N ILE A 113 -4.61 7.66 2.44
CA ILE A 113 -3.87 6.42 2.20
C ILE A 113 -4.77 5.22 2.52
N ASP A 114 -5.24 4.55 1.48
CA ASP A 114 -6.16 3.42 1.60
C ASP A 114 -5.46 2.08 1.37
N MET A 115 -6.20 0.98 1.50
CA MET A 115 -5.74 -0.38 1.19
C MET A 115 -4.51 -0.81 2.01
N ASN A 116 -4.26 -0.15 3.13
CA ASN A 116 -3.02 -0.24 3.89
C ASN A 116 -3.11 -1.11 5.15
N GLU A 117 -3.99 -2.11 5.15
CA GLU A 117 -3.98 -3.16 6.16
C GLU A 117 -2.65 -3.94 6.23
N PRO A 118 -1.98 -4.38 5.13
CA PRO A 118 -2.17 -4.16 3.69
C PRO A 118 -3.19 -5.09 3.04
N ALA A 119 -4.13 -4.54 2.27
CA ALA A 119 -5.15 -5.32 1.58
C ALA A 119 -4.62 -5.88 0.25
N LEU A 120 -4.87 -7.17 0.04
CA LEU A 120 -4.62 -7.86 -1.21
C LEU A 120 -5.88 -8.54 -1.70
N PHE A 121 -6.07 -8.57 -3.01
CA PHE A 121 -7.19 -9.27 -3.63
C PHE A 121 -6.91 -10.77 -3.65
N ASP A 122 -7.80 -11.51 -2.99
CA ASP A 122 -7.96 -12.95 -3.18
C ASP A 122 -6.67 -13.77 -2.90
N THR A 123 -5.82 -13.33 -1.95
CA THR A 123 -4.69 -14.15 -1.46
C THR A 123 -5.21 -15.54 -1.06
N ASN A 124 -4.53 -16.58 -1.54
CA ASN A 124 -4.88 -18.01 -1.43
C ASN A 124 -6.10 -18.48 -2.25
N ASP A 125 -6.77 -17.64 -3.05
CA ASP A 125 -7.90 -18.03 -3.90
C ASP A 125 -7.46 -18.15 -5.37
N GLU A 126 -8.23 -18.83 -6.23
CA GLU A 126 -7.77 -19.21 -7.59
C GLU A 126 -7.37 -18.04 -8.49
N LYS A 127 -8.09 -16.92 -8.41
CA LYS A 127 -7.88 -15.70 -9.20
C LYS A 127 -8.46 -14.50 -8.45
N PRO A 128 -7.99 -13.27 -8.70
CA PRO A 128 -8.58 -12.09 -8.09
C PRO A 128 -9.95 -11.78 -8.69
N TRP A 129 -10.82 -11.16 -7.91
CA TRP A 129 -12.17 -10.82 -8.36
C TRP A 129 -12.16 -9.87 -9.59
N ASN A 130 -11.14 -9.01 -9.70
CA ASN A 130 -10.92 -8.08 -10.81
C ASN A 130 -10.04 -8.69 -11.93
N SER A 131 -9.91 -10.02 -12.03
CA SER A 131 -9.04 -10.68 -13.03
C SER A 131 -9.41 -10.34 -14.47
N LEU A 132 -10.69 -10.05 -14.74
CA LEU A 132 -11.17 -9.70 -16.08
C LEU A 132 -10.75 -8.28 -16.49
N GLU A 133 -10.69 -7.37 -15.52
CA GLU A 133 -10.34 -5.96 -15.75
C GLU A 133 -8.83 -5.82 -15.93
N THR A 134 -8.05 -6.48 -15.08
CA THR A 134 -6.59 -6.42 -15.09
C THR A 134 -5.95 -7.38 -16.10
N GLY A 135 -6.70 -8.39 -16.56
CA GLY A 135 -6.18 -9.46 -17.41
C GLY A 135 -5.22 -10.42 -16.72
N SER A 136 -5.03 -10.32 -15.39
CA SER A 136 -4.19 -11.22 -14.62
C SER A 136 -5.02 -12.16 -13.73
N ASN A 137 -4.66 -13.44 -13.73
CA ASN A 137 -5.17 -14.43 -12.78
C ASN A 137 -4.23 -14.63 -11.58
N HIS A 138 -3.16 -13.84 -11.47
CA HIS A 138 -2.19 -14.01 -10.38
C HIS A 138 -2.83 -13.67 -9.04
N THR A 139 -2.67 -14.57 -8.07
CA THR A 139 -2.93 -14.30 -6.66
C THR A 139 -1.74 -14.76 -5.84
N LEU A 140 -1.50 -14.10 -4.72
CA LEU A 140 -0.48 -14.53 -3.78
C LEU A 140 -0.89 -15.89 -3.18
N LYS A 141 0.03 -16.85 -3.17
CA LYS A 141 -0.15 -18.19 -2.57
C LYS A 141 0.81 -18.37 -1.41
N CYS A 142 0.28 -18.42 -0.19
CA CYS A 142 1.10 -18.54 1.00
C CYS A 142 1.37 -20.01 1.34
N PRO A 143 2.62 -20.38 1.69
CA PRO A 143 2.97 -21.77 2.01
C PRO A 143 2.31 -22.22 3.30
N PHE A 144 2.07 -23.53 3.46
CA PHE A 144 1.60 -24.08 4.73
C PHE A 144 2.72 -24.04 5.78
N ASN A 145 2.55 -23.26 6.84
CA ASN A 145 3.56 -23.09 7.87
C ASN A 145 2.96 -22.56 9.19
N ARG A 146 3.74 -22.58 10.27
CA ARG A 146 3.27 -22.17 11.61
C ARG A 146 2.85 -20.71 11.76
N PHE A 147 3.25 -19.83 10.84
CA PHE A 147 2.94 -18.40 10.88
C PHE A 147 1.59 -18.13 10.20
N ASP A 148 1.36 -18.73 9.03
CA ASP A 148 0.08 -18.60 8.31
C ASP A 148 -1.01 -19.52 8.88
N ASP A 149 -0.61 -20.68 9.42
CA ASP A 149 -1.48 -21.76 9.91
C ASP A 149 -1.28 -22.02 11.42
N HIS A 150 -1.32 -20.93 12.20
CA HIS A 150 -1.11 -21.00 13.64
C HIS A 150 -2.19 -21.85 14.35
N PRO A 151 -1.84 -22.73 15.31
CA PRO A 151 -2.81 -23.63 15.96
C PRO A 151 -3.88 -22.90 16.76
N TYR A 152 -3.60 -21.67 17.20
CA TYR A 152 -4.56 -20.77 17.83
C TYR A 152 -4.91 -19.66 16.85
N ARG A 153 -5.97 -19.88 16.07
CA ARG A 153 -6.52 -18.90 15.13
C ARG A 153 -7.23 -17.78 15.90
N THR A 154 -7.04 -16.53 15.50
CA THR A 154 -7.77 -15.40 16.09
C THR A 154 -9.23 -15.42 15.63
N LYS A 155 -10.11 -14.73 16.36
CA LYS A 155 -11.51 -14.58 15.92
C LYS A 155 -11.61 -13.91 14.54
N ALA A 156 -10.66 -13.04 14.18
CA ALA A 156 -10.59 -12.46 12.84
C ALA A 156 -10.47 -13.56 11.77
N ALA A 157 -9.62 -14.57 11.97
CA ALA A 157 -9.55 -15.71 11.05
C ALA A 157 -10.85 -16.56 11.08
N PHE A 158 -11.47 -16.79 12.24
CA PHE A 158 -12.73 -17.56 12.30
C PHE A 158 -13.95 -16.83 11.71
N GLY A 159 -14.00 -15.50 11.82
CA GLY A 159 -15.15 -14.70 11.40
C GLY A 159 -15.41 -14.77 9.90
N TYR A 160 -14.37 -15.02 9.10
CA TYR A 160 -14.46 -15.20 7.65
C TYR A 160 -14.73 -16.64 7.20
N ASP A 161 -14.69 -17.63 8.11
CA ASP A 161 -14.99 -19.03 7.78
C ASP A 161 -16.44 -19.20 7.29
N GLY A 162 -17.37 -18.34 7.75
CA GLY A 162 -18.81 -18.45 7.48
C GLY A 162 -19.25 -18.24 6.02
N GLY A 163 -18.33 -17.88 5.12
CA GLY A 163 -18.62 -17.67 3.69
C GLY A 163 -17.62 -18.33 2.74
N LEU A 164 -16.63 -19.06 3.24
CA LEU A 164 -15.55 -19.64 2.43
C LEU A 164 -15.64 -21.17 2.42
N SER A 165 -15.27 -21.78 1.29
CA SER A 165 -15.18 -23.23 1.12
C SER A 165 -13.94 -23.86 1.82
N LYS A 166 -13.13 -23.04 2.50
CA LYS A 166 -11.90 -23.41 3.19
C LYS A 166 -11.79 -22.68 4.53
N PRO A 167 -11.05 -23.24 5.52
CA PRO A 167 -10.69 -22.50 6.72
C PRO A 167 -9.86 -21.27 6.37
N SER A 168 -10.22 -20.10 6.89
CA SER A 168 -9.49 -18.87 6.64
C SER A 168 -8.12 -18.87 7.32
N ARG A 169 -7.14 -18.31 6.63
CA ARG A 169 -5.75 -18.17 7.08
C ARG A 169 -5.48 -16.72 7.43
N LEU A 170 -4.46 -16.45 8.26
CA LEU A 170 -4.09 -15.07 8.59
C LEU A 170 -3.70 -14.26 7.34
N SER A 171 -3.10 -14.93 6.35
CA SER A 171 -2.75 -14.33 5.06
C SER A 171 -3.93 -14.07 4.12
N ASP A 172 -5.13 -14.57 4.42
CA ASP A 172 -6.24 -14.36 3.49
C ASP A 172 -6.53 -12.87 3.35
N ARG A 173 -6.61 -12.40 2.09
CA ARG A 173 -6.76 -10.99 1.71
C ARG A 173 -5.61 -10.07 2.17
N THR A 174 -4.43 -10.61 2.50
CA THR A 174 -3.23 -9.82 2.83
C THR A 174 -1.95 -10.56 2.43
N LEU A 175 -0.78 -10.08 2.85
CA LEU A 175 0.53 -10.68 2.55
C LEU A 175 0.73 -11.99 3.33
N CYS A 176 1.67 -12.83 2.88
CA CYS A 176 2.01 -14.03 3.64
C CYS A 176 2.71 -13.67 4.95
N MET A 177 2.35 -14.36 6.03
CA MET A 177 2.90 -14.08 7.36
C MET A 177 4.41 -14.34 7.46
N SER A 178 4.95 -15.17 6.57
CA SER A 178 6.39 -15.44 6.46
C SER A 178 7.21 -14.35 5.77
N ALA A 179 6.58 -13.33 5.17
CA ALA A 179 7.28 -12.25 4.48
C ALA A 179 8.27 -11.53 5.40
N GLN A 180 9.43 -11.13 4.88
CA GLN A 180 10.50 -10.48 5.64
C GLN A 180 10.37 -8.95 5.57
N GLN A 181 10.49 -8.28 6.73
CA GLN A 181 10.32 -6.83 6.87
C GLN A 181 11.29 -6.20 7.90
N GLY A 182 11.47 -4.89 7.76
CA GLY A 182 12.32 -4.06 8.61
C GLY A 182 13.79 -4.04 8.19
N GLU A 183 14.56 -3.24 8.92
CA GLU A 183 16.00 -3.14 8.71
C GLU A 183 16.72 -4.48 8.93
N ILE A 184 17.87 -4.64 8.28
CA ILE A 184 18.70 -5.84 8.43
C ILE A 184 19.23 -5.92 9.87
N ASP A 185 18.93 -7.02 10.58
CA ASP A 185 19.55 -7.30 11.88
C ASP A 185 21.00 -7.75 11.63
N ILE A 186 21.94 -6.98 12.18
CA ILE A 186 23.39 -7.20 12.07
C ILE A 186 23.84 -8.60 12.55
N ARG A 187 23.05 -9.27 13.40
CA ARG A 187 23.38 -10.61 13.93
C ARG A 187 22.95 -11.74 12.99
N THR A 188 21.88 -11.53 12.22
CA THR A 188 21.30 -12.58 11.36
C THR A 188 21.58 -12.34 9.88
N GLY A 189 21.90 -11.11 9.49
CA GLY A 189 22.01 -10.70 8.08
C GLY A 189 20.68 -10.71 7.34
N LYS A 190 19.55 -10.72 8.06
CA LYS A 190 18.19 -10.76 7.50
C LYS A 190 17.33 -9.61 8.03
N PRO A 191 16.23 -9.24 7.34
CA PRO A 191 15.27 -8.29 7.88
C PRO A 191 14.80 -8.72 9.28
N LYS A 192 14.63 -7.74 10.17
CA LYS A 192 14.44 -7.95 11.60
C LYS A 192 13.13 -8.67 11.95
N TYR A 193 12.08 -8.47 11.17
CA TYR A 193 10.73 -8.93 11.48
C TYR A 193 10.15 -9.80 10.37
N ARG A 194 9.18 -10.63 10.75
CA ARG A 194 8.25 -11.23 9.79
C ARG A 194 6.98 -10.40 9.72
N HIS A 195 6.25 -10.46 8.61
CA HIS A 195 4.93 -9.83 8.51
C HIS A 195 3.99 -10.33 9.61
N TYR A 196 4.11 -11.59 10.03
CA TYR A 196 3.44 -12.14 11.21
C TYR A 196 3.50 -11.22 12.44
N ASP A 197 4.68 -10.63 12.70
CA ASP A 197 4.93 -9.82 13.90
C ASP A 197 4.46 -8.36 13.73
N VAL A 198 4.35 -7.88 12.49
CA VAL A 198 4.19 -6.45 12.17
C VAL A 198 3.00 -6.13 11.26
N HIS A 199 2.15 -7.11 10.92
CA HIS A 199 0.99 -6.91 10.04
C HIS A 199 0.12 -5.73 10.50
N ASN A 200 -0.28 -5.73 11.77
CA ASN A 200 -1.08 -4.66 12.37
C ASN A 200 -0.36 -3.30 12.45
N LEU A 201 0.93 -3.21 12.09
CA LEU A 201 1.71 -1.98 12.08
C LEU A 201 1.92 -1.43 10.66
N TYR A 202 1.42 -2.09 9.62
CA TYR A 202 1.69 -1.69 8.23
C TYR A 202 1.19 -0.27 7.92
N GLY A 203 -0.13 -0.03 8.01
CA GLY A 203 -0.70 1.31 7.81
C GLY A 203 -0.15 2.37 8.76
N TRP A 204 0.12 1.98 10.02
CA TRP A 204 0.80 2.85 10.99
C TRP A 204 2.20 3.28 10.51
N SER A 205 3.00 2.37 9.98
CA SER A 205 4.35 2.66 9.49
C SER A 205 4.37 3.49 8.21
N GLN A 206 3.34 3.39 7.36
CA GLN A 206 3.14 4.26 6.19
C GLN A 206 2.67 5.67 6.57
N THR A 207 1.96 5.82 7.70
CA THR A 207 1.28 7.07 8.06
C THR A 207 2.25 8.23 8.27
N LYS A 208 3.27 8.05 9.11
CA LYS A 208 4.24 9.10 9.41
C LYS A 208 5.02 9.60 8.18
N PRO A 209 5.65 8.74 7.35
CA PRO A 209 6.38 9.22 6.18
C PRO A 209 5.46 9.93 5.17
N THR A 210 4.18 9.53 5.08
CA THR A 210 3.18 10.24 4.27
C THR A 210 2.92 11.67 4.78
N LEU A 211 2.75 11.85 6.09
CA LEU A 211 2.59 13.17 6.69
C LEU A 211 3.85 14.02 6.47
N ASP A 212 5.03 13.44 6.71
CA ASP A 212 6.32 14.12 6.54
C ASP A 212 6.50 14.57 5.09
N ALA A 213 6.11 13.76 4.10
CA ALA A 213 6.14 14.14 2.69
C ALA A 213 5.28 15.36 2.40
N MET A 214 4.04 15.35 2.91
CA MET A 214 3.09 16.45 2.68
C MET A 214 3.53 17.75 3.35
N GLN A 215 4.04 17.69 4.57
CA GLN A 215 4.57 18.86 5.25
C GLN A 215 5.80 19.43 4.53
N GLN A 216 6.68 18.56 4.03
CA GLN A 216 7.86 18.97 3.26
C GLN A 216 7.51 19.59 1.91
N VAL A 217 6.49 19.08 1.21
CA VAL A 217 6.15 19.56 -0.13
C VAL A 217 5.33 20.84 -0.09
N THR A 218 4.40 20.94 0.87
CA THR A 218 3.50 22.09 1.00
C THR A 218 4.06 23.23 1.85
N GLY A 219 5.04 22.93 2.73
CA GLY A 219 5.55 23.89 3.73
C GLY A 219 4.51 24.29 4.79
N LYS A 220 3.43 23.51 4.93
CA LYS A 220 2.28 23.81 5.79
C LYS A 220 1.98 22.60 6.69
N ARG A 221 1.06 22.79 7.65
CA ARG A 221 0.36 21.65 8.25
C ARG A 221 -0.44 20.95 7.16
N SER A 222 -0.39 19.63 7.15
CA SER A 222 -1.12 18.79 6.19
C SER A 222 -2.02 17.79 6.91
N LEU A 223 -2.88 17.12 6.13
CA LEU A 223 -3.79 16.09 6.59
C LEU A 223 -3.44 14.75 5.93
N VAL A 224 -3.44 13.68 6.74
CA VAL A 224 -3.36 12.29 6.26
C VAL A 224 -4.53 11.51 6.85
N LEU A 225 -5.23 10.75 6.00
CA LEU A 225 -6.35 9.90 6.35
C LEU A 225 -6.03 8.44 5.98
N PRO A 226 -5.52 7.62 6.91
CA PRO A 226 -5.31 6.18 6.71
C PRO A 226 -6.54 5.32 7.03
N ARG A 227 -6.67 4.18 6.33
CA ARG A 227 -7.65 3.14 6.72
C ARG A 227 -7.16 2.36 7.92
N SER A 228 -6.02 1.70 7.77
CA SER A 228 -5.43 0.90 8.83
C SER A 228 -4.73 1.78 9.86
N THR A 229 -5.01 1.53 11.13
CA THR A 229 -4.43 2.27 12.26
C THR A 229 -3.97 1.33 13.37
N PHE A 230 -3.02 1.80 14.17
CA PHE A 230 -2.56 1.14 15.39
C PHE A 230 -2.46 2.16 16.53
N VAL A 231 -2.21 1.70 17.76
CA VAL A 231 -1.96 2.58 18.91
C VAL A 231 -0.86 3.59 18.55
N GLY A 232 -1.19 4.88 18.62
CA GLY A 232 -0.30 5.97 18.26
C GLY A 232 -0.51 6.59 16.86
N SER A 233 -1.26 5.95 15.95
CA SER A 233 -1.53 6.51 14.60
C SER A 233 -2.12 7.91 14.63
N GLY A 234 -3.00 8.19 15.61
CA GLY A 234 -3.64 9.50 15.78
C GLY A 234 -2.68 10.66 16.11
N GLN A 235 -1.41 10.38 16.42
CA GLN A 235 -0.38 11.41 16.55
C GLN A 235 -0.08 12.10 15.21
N TRP A 236 -0.30 11.40 14.08
CA TRP A 236 0.09 11.86 12.74
C TRP A 236 -1.08 11.91 11.75
N SER A 237 -2.26 11.41 12.11
CA SER A 237 -3.36 11.23 11.16
C SER A 237 -4.74 11.36 11.79
N GLY A 238 -5.73 11.62 10.94
CA GLY A 238 -7.14 11.32 11.23
C GLY A 238 -7.47 9.86 10.91
N HIS A 239 -8.75 9.52 10.79
CA HIS A 239 -9.22 8.20 10.35
C HIS A 239 -10.70 8.33 9.92
N TRP A 240 -11.14 7.54 8.94
CA TRP A 240 -12.56 7.36 8.62
C TRP A 240 -12.97 5.92 8.89
N LEU A 241 -14.25 5.68 9.16
CA LEU A 241 -14.75 4.39 9.68
C LEU A 241 -14.86 3.27 8.62
N GLY A 242 -14.25 3.42 7.45
CA GLY A 242 -14.32 2.44 6.37
C GLY A 242 -15.63 2.46 5.59
N ASP A 243 -15.83 1.38 4.83
CA ASP A 243 -16.94 1.21 3.89
C ASP A 243 -18.23 0.82 4.63
N ASN A 244 -18.99 1.84 5.02
CA ASN A 244 -20.28 1.65 5.69
C ASN A 244 -21.35 1.23 4.67
N GLY A 245 -22.10 0.17 4.99
CA GLY A 245 -23.28 -0.28 4.24
C GLY A 245 -24.60 0.24 4.80
#